data_AF-A0A2V6JBI1-F1
#
_entry.id   AF-A0A2V6JBI1-F1
#
_cell.length_a   1.000
_cell.length_b   1.000
_cell.length_c   1.000
_cell.angle_alpha   90.00
_cell.angle_beta   90.00
_cell.angle_gamma   90.00
#
_symmetry.space_group_name_H-M   'P 1'
#
loop_
_entity.id
_entity.type
_entity.pdbx_description
1 polymer ?
#
loop_
_entity_poly.entity_id
_entity_poly.type
_entity_poly.pdbx_seq_one_letter_code
_entity_poly.pdbx_strand_id
1 'polypeptide(L)'
;LGLIGRLRDGHEELPACAWLISPWTDLTMSGSTLASKAAVDPVIYKEYLNELADAYLPVDMDRKDPRISPLYADLTNFPPMLIQVGSNETLLDDATRLTAQAGAADVAVTLEIWPNMIHAWPLWNAHLEDGRRALASAGSFIRLHF
;
A
#
# COMPACT_ATOMS: atom_id res chain seq x y z
N LEU A 1 0.03 -1.93 -7.50
CA LEU A 1 1.08 -2.97 -7.67
C LEU A 1 0.70 -4.07 -8.64
N GLY A 2 -0.55 -4.57 -8.68
CA GLY A 2 -0.95 -5.60 -9.65
C GLY A 2 -0.62 -5.28 -11.12
N LEU A 3 -0.77 -4.00 -11.53
CA LEU A 3 -0.33 -3.55 -12.86
C LEU A 3 1.18 -3.69 -13.08
N ILE A 4 2.00 -3.30 -12.11
CA ILE A 4 3.47 -3.41 -12.21
C ILE A 4 3.88 -4.88 -12.34
N GLY A 5 3.26 -5.76 -11.54
CA GLY A 5 3.47 -7.21 -11.68
C GLY A 5 3.14 -7.72 -13.08
N ARG A 6 1.97 -7.33 -13.62
CA ARG A 6 1.57 -7.68 -14.99
C ARG A 6 2.56 -7.17 -16.05
N LEU A 7 3.06 -5.94 -15.92
CA LEU A 7 4.03 -5.38 -16.87
C LEU A 7 5.36 -6.14 -16.81
N ARG A 8 5.86 -6.43 -15.60
CA ARG A 8 7.08 -7.21 -15.40
C ARG A 8 6.96 -8.60 -16.04
N ASP A 9 5.86 -9.30 -15.74
CA ASP A 9 5.64 -10.67 -16.23
C ASP A 9 5.44 -10.69 -17.76
N GLY A 10 4.95 -9.58 -18.32
CA GLY A 10 4.85 -9.36 -19.77
C GLY A 10 6.14 -8.89 -20.44
N HIS A 11 7.23 -8.70 -19.69
CA HIS A 11 8.48 -8.08 -20.17
C HIS A 11 8.29 -6.70 -20.82
N GLU A 12 7.31 -5.94 -20.33
CA GLU A 12 7.01 -4.58 -20.77
C GLU A 12 7.84 -3.55 -19.99
N GLU A 13 7.86 -2.30 -20.47
CA GLU A 13 8.52 -1.20 -19.78
C GLU A 13 7.87 -0.95 -18.40
N LEU A 14 8.70 -0.94 -17.36
CA LEU A 14 8.29 -0.65 -15.99
C LEU A 14 8.34 0.85 -15.70
N PRO A 15 7.49 1.37 -14.79
CA PRO A 15 7.61 2.74 -14.34
C PRO A 15 8.92 2.91 -13.55
N ALA A 16 9.48 4.12 -13.56
CA ALA A 16 10.75 4.40 -12.89
C ALA A 16 10.71 4.23 -11.36
N CYS A 17 9.54 4.44 -10.75
CA CYS A 17 9.28 4.20 -9.33
C CYS A 17 7.78 4.00 -9.08
N ALA A 18 7.43 3.58 -7.85
CA ALA A 18 6.04 3.55 -7.38
C ALA A 18 5.89 4.30 -6.06
N TRP A 19 4.86 5.12 -5.95
CA TRP A 19 4.44 5.75 -4.70
C TRP A 19 3.10 5.18 -4.27
N LEU A 20 3.06 4.59 -3.07
CA LEU A 20 1.91 3.93 -2.48
C LEU A 20 1.51 4.69 -1.22
N ILE A 21 0.24 5.09 -1.14
CA ILE A 21 -0.34 5.77 0.03
C ILE A 21 -1.39 4.83 0.62
N SER A 22 -1.23 4.51 1.90
CA SER A 22 -2.14 3.66 2.67
C SER A 22 -2.56 2.39 1.89
N PRO A 23 -1.60 1.60 1.36
CA PRO A 23 -1.92 0.57 0.38
C PRO A 23 -2.70 -0.59 1.01
N TRP A 24 -3.83 -0.95 0.40
CA TRP A 24 -4.52 -2.22 0.67
C TRP A 24 -3.95 -3.29 -0.26
N THR A 25 -3.30 -4.29 0.32
CA THR A 25 -2.47 -5.28 -0.41
C THR A 25 -2.84 -6.72 -0.10
N ASP A 26 -3.71 -6.93 0.88
CA ASP A 26 -4.21 -8.24 1.32
C ASP A 26 -5.74 -8.27 1.40
N LEU A 27 -6.39 -8.89 0.40
CA LEU A 27 -7.85 -9.06 0.39
C LEU A 27 -8.33 -10.18 1.34
N THR A 28 -7.42 -10.90 2.00
CA THR A 28 -7.79 -11.89 3.04
C THR A 28 -8.01 -11.27 4.42
N MET A 29 -7.70 -9.98 4.60
CA MET A 29 -7.84 -9.28 5.88
C MET A 29 -6.99 -9.90 7.00
N SER A 30 -5.79 -10.39 6.69
CA SER A 30 -4.94 -11.11 7.63
C SER A 30 -4.05 -10.21 8.50
N GLY A 31 -3.99 -8.90 8.21
CA GLY A 31 -3.28 -7.91 9.02
C GLY A 31 -3.81 -7.82 10.45
N SER A 32 -2.93 -7.86 11.45
CA SER A 32 -3.28 -7.75 12.86
C SER A 32 -3.73 -6.33 13.25
N THR A 33 -3.26 -5.30 12.52
CA THR A 33 -3.67 -3.90 12.71
C THR A 33 -5.13 -3.64 12.37
N LEU A 34 -5.78 -4.51 11.57
CA LEU A 34 -7.24 -4.43 11.39
C LEU A 34 -8.00 -4.54 12.70
N ALA A 35 -7.51 -5.34 13.65
CA ALA A 35 -8.10 -5.45 14.98
C ALA A 35 -7.52 -4.42 15.95
N SER A 36 -6.19 -4.29 16.01
CA SER A 36 -5.53 -3.45 17.04
C SER A 36 -5.69 -1.94 16.79
N LYS A 37 -6.03 -1.52 15.57
CA LYS A 37 -6.25 -0.11 15.21
C LYS A 37 -7.71 0.23 14.88
N ALA A 38 -8.63 -0.73 14.97
CA ALA A 38 -10.05 -0.52 14.68
C ALA A 38 -10.67 0.66 15.46
N ALA A 39 -10.23 0.90 16.69
CA ALA A 39 -10.75 1.97 17.54
C ALA A 39 -10.21 3.37 17.19
N VAL A 40 -9.13 3.47 16.39
CA VAL A 40 -8.44 4.73 16.10
C VAL A 40 -8.45 5.11 14.62
N ASP A 41 -8.75 4.17 13.72
CA ASP A 41 -8.95 4.45 12.29
C ASP A 41 -10.41 4.85 12.04
N PRO A 42 -10.68 6.10 11.64
CA PRO A 42 -12.05 6.57 11.42
C PRO A 42 -12.59 6.23 10.03
N VAL A 43 -11.76 5.71 9.12
CA VAL A 43 -12.11 5.54 7.70
C VAL A 43 -12.23 4.06 7.34
N ILE A 44 -11.27 3.24 7.76
CA ILE A 44 -11.17 1.84 7.35
C ILE A 44 -11.41 0.91 8.52
N TYR A 45 -12.32 -0.04 8.33
CA TYR A 45 -12.62 -1.13 9.26
C TYR A 45 -12.88 -2.43 8.50
N LYS A 46 -12.75 -3.56 9.21
CA LYS A 46 -12.66 -4.89 8.59
C LYS A 46 -13.92 -5.28 7.81
N GLU A 47 -15.10 -4.96 8.32
CA GLU A 47 -16.37 -5.27 7.69
C GLU A 47 -16.50 -4.52 6.36
N TYR A 48 -16.18 -3.23 6.35
CA TYR A 48 -16.15 -2.41 5.14
C TYR A 48 -15.20 -2.97 4.07
N LEU A 49 -13.99 -3.37 4.46
CA LEU A 49 -13.04 -3.96 3.52
C LEU A 49 -13.53 -5.31 2.97
N ASN A 50 -14.24 -6.12 3.76
CA ASN A 50 -14.84 -7.36 3.27
C ASN A 50 -15.93 -7.10 2.25
N GLU A 51 -16.82 -6.12 2.49
CA GLU A 51 -17.85 -5.72 1.52
C GLU A 51 -17.22 -5.25 0.20
N LEU A 52 -16.16 -4.45 0.27
CA LEU A 52 -15.42 -4.01 -0.92
C LEU A 52 -14.74 -5.17 -1.64
N ALA A 53 -14.16 -6.13 -0.91
CA ALA A 53 -13.54 -7.31 -1.51
C ALA A 53 -14.58 -8.19 -2.22
N ASP A 54 -15.74 -8.41 -1.61
CA ASP A 54 -16.83 -9.18 -2.21
C ASP A 54 -17.43 -8.49 -3.45
N ALA A 55 -17.47 -7.16 -3.46
CA ALA A 55 -17.91 -6.40 -4.63
C ALA A 55 -16.86 -6.39 -5.77
N TYR A 56 -15.57 -6.49 -5.43
CA TYR A 56 -14.48 -6.45 -6.40
C TYR A 56 -14.22 -7.82 -7.05
N LEU A 57 -14.39 -8.91 -6.30
CA LEU A 57 -13.94 -10.24 -6.71
C LEU A 57 -15.03 -11.08 -7.39
N PRO A 58 -14.68 -11.82 -8.45
CA PRO A 58 -15.50 -12.95 -8.89
C PRO A 58 -15.62 -13.99 -7.78
N VAL A 59 -16.76 -14.68 -7.72
CA VAL A 59 -17.12 -15.65 -6.66
C VAL A 59 -16.03 -16.70 -6.38
N ASP A 60 -15.32 -17.15 -7.41
CA ASP A 60 -14.34 -18.24 -7.31
C ASP A 60 -12.88 -17.77 -7.29
N MET A 61 -12.64 -16.46 -7.16
CA MET A 61 -11.27 -15.93 -7.13
C MET A 61 -10.67 -16.07 -5.74
N ASP A 62 -9.51 -16.76 -5.64
CA ASP A 62 -8.74 -16.82 -4.39
C ASP A 62 -8.26 -15.42 -4.01
N ARG A 63 -8.69 -14.92 -2.84
CA ARG A 63 -8.26 -13.63 -2.27
C ARG A 63 -6.75 -13.51 -2.10
N LYS A 64 -5.99 -14.61 -2.13
CA LYS A 64 -4.51 -14.60 -2.12
C LYS A 64 -3.88 -14.46 -3.50
N ASP A 65 -4.66 -14.43 -4.57
CA ASP A 65 -4.13 -14.30 -5.92
C ASP A 65 -3.26 -13.02 -6.02
N PRO A 66 -2.00 -13.14 -6.48
CA PRO A 66 -1.03 -12.03 -6.44
C PRO A 66 -1.43 -10.85 -7.32
N ARG A 67 -2.37 -11.03 -8.26
CA ARG A 67 -2.87 -9.96 -9.13
C ARG A 67 -3.79 -8.98 -8.39
N ILE A 68 -4.45 -9.44 -7.34
CA ILE A 68 -5.41 -8.68 -6.53
C ILE A 68 -4.91 -8.42 -5.11
N SER A 69 -4.04 -9.29 -4.59
CA SER A 69 -3.36 -9.15 -3.30
C SER A 69 -1.85 -9.14 -3.52
N PRO A 70 -1.28 -7.98 -3.90
CA PRO A 70 0.16 -7.86 -4.18
C PRO A 70 1.07 -8.24 -3.03
N LEU A 71 0.55 -8.36 -1.81
CA LEU A 71 1.31 -8.87 -0.67
C LEU A 71 1.80 -10.32 -0.87
N TYR A 72 1.12 -11.09 -1.72
CA TYR A 72 1.49 -12.47 -2.07
C TYR A 72 2.17 -12.58 -3.44
N ALA A 73 2.46 -11.46 -4.10
CA ALA A 73 3.16 -11.46 -5.38
C ALA A 73 4.67 -11.67 -5.18
N ASP A 74 5.30 -12.31 -6.16
CA ASP A 74 6.73 -12.16 -6.35
C ASP A 74 7.01 -10.69 -6.70
N LEU A 75 7.89 -10.03 -5.95
CA LEU A 75 8.26 -8.62 -6.14
C LEU A 75 9.62 -8.45 -6.82
N THR A 76 10.35 -9.53 -7.14
CA THR A 76 11.65 -9.46 -7.80
C THR A 76 11.57 -8.60 -9.07
N ASN A 77 12.57 -7.74 -9.28
CA ASN A 77 12.65 -6.77 -10.37
C ASN A 77 11.54 -5.70 -10.39
N PHE A 78 10.84 -5.46 -9.28
CA PHE A 78 9.96 -4.30 -9.16
C PHE A 78 10.78 -3.00 -9.09
N PRO A 79 10.20 -1.87 -9.53
CA PRO A 79 10.87 -0.58 -9.42
C PRO A 79 10.94 -0.11 -7.96
N PRO A 80 11.82 0.85 -7.64
CA PRO A 80 11.89 1.45 -6.31
C PRO A 80 10.53 1.95 -5.81
N MET A 81 10.24 1.70 -4.53
CA MET A 81 8.94 2.03 -3.93
C MET A 81 9.07 3.00 -2.75
N LEU A 82 8.19 4.01 -2.72
CA LEU A 82 7.88 4.78 -1.52
C LEU A 82 6.52 4.34 -1.00
N ILE A 83 6.47 3.90 0.25
CA ILE A 83 5.25 3.49 0.94
C ILE A 83 5.01 4.46 2.11
N GLN A 84 3.87 5.12 2.09
CA GLN A 84 3.44 6.07 3.12
C GLN A 84 2.18 5.53 3.80
N VAL A 85 2.20 5.44 5.13
CA VAL A 85 1.07 4.93 5.92
C VAL A 85 1.00 5.66 7.26
N GLY A 86 -0.20 5.91 7.76
CA GLY A 86 -0.43 6.50 9.07
C GLY A 86 -0.36 5.48 10.20
N SER A 87 0.09 5.91 11.39
CA SER A 87 0.15 5.03 12.56
C SER A 87 -1.21 4.72 13.18
N ASN A 88 -2.26 5.46 12.80
CA ASN A 88 -3.65 5.25 13.19
C ASN A 88 -4.46 4.65 12.04
N GLU A 89 -3.83 3.77 11.25
CA GLU A 89 -4.48 3.01 10.19
C GLU A 89 -4.60 1.54 10.52
N THR A 90 -5.73 0.95 10.17
CA THR A 90 -5.94 -0.49 10.15
C THR A 90 -5.09 -1.19 9.08
N LEU A 91 -4.73 -0.49 7.99
CA LEU A 91 -3.87 -0.98 6.91
C LEU A 91 -2.36 -0.81 7.18
N LEU A 92 -1.97 -0.45 8.40
CA LEU A 92 -0.55 -0.35 8.79
C LEU A 92 0.22 -1.66 8.56
N ASP A 93 -0.38 -2.82 8.87
CA ASP A 93 0.26 -4.11 8.63
C ASP A 93 0.41 -4.43 7.15
N ASP A 94 -0.53 -4.02 6.29
CA ASP A 94 -0.42 -4.21 4.84
C ASP A 94 0.83 -3.49 4.32
N ALA A 95 1.01 -2.23 4.70
CA ALA A 95 2.17 -1.44 4.33
C ALA A 95 3.48 -2.05 4.86
N THR A 96 3.56 -2.39 6.15
CA THR A 96 4.79 -2.91 6.76
C THR A 96 5.16 -4.31 6.26
N ARG A 97 4.18 -5.20 6.04
CA ARG A 97 4.41 -6.54 5.48
C ARG A 97 4.82 -6.46 4.02
N LEU A 98 4.24 -5.55 3.23
CA LEU A 98 4.66 -5.31 1.86
C LEU A 98 6.10 -4.79 1.81
N THR A 99 6.48 -3.85 2.68
CA THR A 99 7.88 -3.38 2.80
C THR A 99 8.83 -4.53 3.11
N ALA A 100 8.48 -5.41 4.04
CA ALA A 100 9.29 -6.57 4.38
C ALA A 100 9.46 -7.53 3.19
N GLN A 101 8.37 -7.82 2.46
CA GLN A 101 8.42 -8.66 1.25
C GLN A 101 9.28 -8.02 0.15
N ALA A 102 9.14 -6.72 -0.08
CA ALA A 102 9.94 -5.99 -1.07
C ALA A 102 11.43 -6.04 -0.72
N GLY A 103 11.79 -5.79 0.54
CA GLY A 103 13.16 -5.88 1.02
C GLY A 103 13.74 -7.30 0.91
N ALA A 104 12.93 -8.34 1.19
CA ALA A 104 13.34 -9.73 1.02
C ALA A 104 13.57 -10.13 -0.45
N ALA A 105 12.99 -9.39 -1.40
CA ALA A 105 13.15 -9.57 -2.84
C ALA A 105 14.20 -8.63 -3.46
N ASP A 106 15.05 -8.00 -2.64
CA ASP A 106 16.08 -7.03 -3.04
C ASP A 106 15.53 -5.80 -3.79
N VAL A 107 14.26 -5.44 -3.56
CA VAL A 107 13.64 -4.23 -4.11
C VAL A 107 13.90 -3.05 -3.20
N ALA A 108 14.45 -1.96 -3.75
CA ALA A 108 14.63 -0.70 -3.02
C ALA A 108 13.27 -0.17 -2.53
N VAL A 109 13.10 -0.06 -1.22
CA VAL A 109 11.83 0.38 -0.62
C VAL A 109 12.10 1.34 0.54
N THR A 110 11.37 2.45 0.55
CA THR A 110 11.31 3.40 1.65
C THR A 110 9.92 3.32 2.28
N LEU A 111 9.85 3.03 3.58
CA LEU A 111 8.62 3.06 4.36
C LEU A 111 8.61 4.29 5.27
N GLU A 112 7.58 5.11 5.14
CA GLU A 112 7.30 6.23 6.03
C GLU A 112 6.02 5.95 6.83
N ILE A 113 6.19 5.70 8.13
CA ILE A 113 5.06 5.61 9.07
C ILE A 113 4.85 6.98 9.70
N TRP A 114 3.71 7.60 9.41
CA TRP A 114 3.39 8.96 9.84
C TRP A 114 2.61 8.95 11.17
N PRO A 115 3.16 9.54 12.24
CA PRO A 115 2.53 9.52 13.56
C PRO A 115 1.14 10.13 13.56
N ASN A 116 0.18 9.44 14.18
CA ASN A 116 -1.21 9.83 14.36
C ASN A 116 -2.03 10.05 13.08
N MET A 117 -1.45 9.80 11.90
CA MET A 117 -2.17 9.96 10.64
C MET A 117 -3.13 8.80 10.39
N ILE A 118 -4.23 9.13 9.71
CA ILE A 118 -5.31 8.22 9.31
C ILE A 118 -5.17 7.84 7.84
N HIS A 119 -6.06 6.95 7.38
CA HIS A 119 -6.10 6.50 6.00
C HIS A 119 -6.12 7.64 4.99
N ALA A 120 -5.19 7.58 4.03
CA ALA A 120 -5.05 8.54 2.94
C ALA A 120 -4.96 10.02 3.38
N TRP A 121 -4.35 10.31 4.54
CA TRP A 121 -4.21 11.67 5.08
C TRP A 121 -3.67 12.74 4.10
N PRO A 122 -2.85 12.44 3.06
CA PRO A 122 -2.42 13.46 2.11
C PRO A 122 -3.58 14.12 1.34
N LEU A 123 -4.76 13.49 1.28
CA LEU A 123 -5.96 14.09 0.70
C LEU A 123 -6.42 15.36 1.43
N TRP A 124 -6.09 15.52 2.72
CA TRP A 124 -6.44 16.70 3.51
C TRP A 124 -5.36 17.80 3.49
N ASN A 125 -4.40 17.75 2.56
CA ASN A 125 -3.25 18.67 2.50
C ASN A 125 -3.61 20.17 2.55
N ALA A 126 -4.79 20.58 2.07
CA ALA A 126 -5.22 21.99 2.14
C ALA A 126 -5.31 22.52 3.58
N HIS A 127 -5.64 21.64 4.54
CA HIS A 127 -5.85 21.98 5.94
C HIS A 127 -4.97 21.20 6.91
N LEU A 128 -4.19 20.23 6.42
CA LEU A 128 -3.30 19.39 7.20
C LEU A 128 -1.85 19.53 6.71
N GLU A 129 -0.99 20.07 7.58
CA GLU A 129 0.43 20.26 7.26
C GLU A 129 1.14 18.93 6.96
N ASP A 130 0.89 17.89 7.75
CA ASP A 130 1.46 16.56 7.51
C ASP A 130 1.02 15.97 6.17
N GLY A 131 -0.18 16.33 5.68
CA GLY A 131 -0.61 15.98 4.33
C GLY A 131 0.27 16.65 3.27
N ARG A 132 0.55 17.94 3.40
CA ARG A 132 1.48 18.65 2.49
C ARG A 132 2.91 18.11 2.56
N ARG A 133 3.39 17.79 3.76
CA ARG A 133 4.73 17.24 3.95
C ARG A 133 4.86 15.84 3.33
N ALA A 134 3.84 15.00 3.44
CA ALA A 134 3.81 13.70 2.77
C ALA A 134 3.88 13.84 1.24
N LEU A 135 3.10 14.75 0.66
CA LEU A 135 3.17 15.07 -0.78
C LEU A 135 4.55 15.61 -1.19
N ALA A 136 5.17 16.46 -0.37
CA ALA A 136 6.50 17.00 -0.64
C ALA A 136 7.59 15.91 -0.58
N SER A 137 7.48 14.95 0.35
CA SER A 137 8.36 13.78 0.41
C SER A 137 8.19 12.93 -0.87
N ALA A 138 6.95 12.60 -1.23
CA ALA A 138 6.65 11.85 -2.44
C ALA A 138 7.16 12.54 -3.72
N GLY A 139 6.97 13.84 -3.84
CA GLY A 139 7.50 14.61 -4.97
C GLY A 139 9.03 14.59 -5.04
N SER A 140 9.72 14.57 -3.89
CA SER A 140 11.17 14.46 -3.84
C SER A 140 11.64 13.06 -4.22
N PHE A 141 10.96 12.01 -3.74
CA PHE A 141 11.23 10.63 -4.14
C PHE A 141 11.06 10.44 -5.65
N ILE A 142 9.95 10.91 -6.22
CA ILE A 142 9.69 10.84 -7.66
C ILE A 142 10.82 11.53 -8.44
N ARG A 143 11.20 12.77 -8.08
CA ARG A 143 12.30 13.49 -8.75
C ARG A 143 13.67 12.81 -8.67
N LEU A 144 13.91 11.92 -7.71
CA LEU A 144 15.16 11.15 -7.65
C LEU A 144 15.20 9.99 -8.66
N HIS A 145 14.04 9.61 -9.20
CA HIS A 145 13.88 8.50 -10.14
C HIS A 145 13.44 8.98 -11.54
N PHE A 146 13.39 10.29 -11.77
CA PHE A 146 13.06 10.94 -13.06
C PHE A 146 14.24 11.77 -13.58
#